data_AF-A0A9D3LUR6-F1
#
_entry.id   AF-A0A9D3LUR6-F1
#
_cell.length_a   1.000
_cell.length_b   1.000
_cell.length_c   1.000
_cell.angle_alpha   90.00
_cell.angle_beta   90.00
_cell.angle_gamma   90.00
#
_symmetry.space_group_name_H-M   'P 1'
#
loop_
_entity.id
_entity.type
_entity.pdbx_description
1 polymer ?
#
loop_
_entity_poly.entity_id
_entity_poly.type
_entity_poly.pdbx_seq_one_letter_code
_entity_poly.pdbx_strand_id
1 'polypeptide(L)'
;MDVSSPEFKKRVSFMRNFRFGEDQSHLNIYILLDTSGSIRKQDFQKAKDTTAALISKLDSYDVNMKFQVISYAAEPKEIMNIASPWSNSVEHVLQALSKFNHTVHGKKTGTNLHAALDMVYKRMAFLKEQKDGRFNETQNVILITTDGHSNTGRSPKAVLAKIRSLMGYNISTPGKSKDLQDHTAENLLDIYVFGVGQNVNKKELNTLISKKQGEKHIFILKKYKDLGEVFDKMISDSAVTMCGIAQEAANKNPSKDYTRPWHVQIESTSSGTAQKCKGSIVTGNWVLTAAHCFKREAVANPGSVKVVHGMMEEKFASSVILHPQYNVAGLKHKKVNEFYDYDVALIKLNQSIKLSGEARPICLPCTKPANRALKMDPTSSCDQHEKAVFHLEETPAFFLTEKVLTRKETHVQRGSKRADCIKHAAVTFKPETTASLAEVVTDRFLCTGGSRDYKDAIACKGDSGGLCSFGRSIAISKWQW
;
A
#
# COMPACT_ATOMS: atom_id res chain seq x y z
N MET A 1 12.05 11.14 34.78
CA MET A 1 11.85 12.56 34.45
C MET A 1 10.49 12.66 33.79
N ASP A 2 9.59 13.24 34.55
CA ASP A 2 8.17 13.44 34.29
C ASP A 2 7.99 14.50 33.19
N VAL A 3 7.14 14.22 32.20
CA VAL A 3 6.58 15.24 31.30
C VAL A 3 5.16 14.83 30.92
N SER A 4 4.30 14.84 31.93
CA SER A 4 2.87 15.06 31.75
C SER A 4 2.64 16.56 31.53
N SER A 5 2.38 16.99 30.29
CA SER A 5 1.91 18.36 29.97
C SER A 5 0.62 18.30 29.13
N PRO A 6 -0.45 19.06 29.47
CA PRO A 6 -1.80 18.85 28.95
C PRO A 6 -2.10 19.51 27.59
N GLU A 7 -1.11 19.98 26.83
CA GLU A 7 -1.36 20.73 25.58
C GLU A 7 -1.58 19.87 24.31
N PHE A 8 -1.47 18.54 24.40
CA PHE A 8 -1.80 17.63 23.29
C PHE A 8 -3.31 17.34 23.18
N LYS A 9 -4.12 18.40 23.11
CA LYS A 9 -5.50 18.35 22.61
C LYS A 9 -5.65 19.28 21.39
N LYS A 10 -4.85 19.04 20.36
CA LYS A 10 -5.20 19.51 19.00
C LYS A 10 -4.99 18.37 18.01
N ARG A 11 -6.09 18.01 17.35
CA ARG A 11 -6.17 17.07 16.23
C ARG A 11 -5.01 17.31 15.27
N VAL A 12 -4.12 16.34 15.16
CA VAL A 12 -3.08 16.32 14.11
C VAL A 12 -3.82 16.04 12.80
N SER A 13 -4.24 17.09 12.09
CA SER A 13 -4.69 16.96 10.71
C SER A 13 -3.46 16.99 9.81
N PHE A 14 -3.20 15.88 9.12
CA PHE A 14 -2.16 15.79 8.11
C PHE A 14 -2.66 16.52 6.84
N MET A 15 -2.45 17.84 6.76
CA MET A 15 -2.64 18.62 5.53
C MET A 15 -1.34 18.46 4.68
N ARG A 16 -1.33 18.16 3.37
CA ARG A 16 -2.36 18.29 2.33
C ARG A 16 -2.04 17.42 1.09
N ASN A 17 -3.11 16.96 0.46
CA ASN A 17 -3.32 16.69 -0.98
C ASN A 17 -2.10 16.74 -1.92
N PHE A 18 -1.55 15.57 -2.28
CA PHE A 18 -1.44 15.29 -3.71
C PHE A 18 -2.84 15.56 -4.30
N ARG A 19 -2.97 16.39 -5.34
CA ARG A 19 -4.26 16.56 -6.01
C ARG A 19 -4.64 15.24 -6.68
N PHE A 20 -5.34 14.39 -5.96
CA PHE A 20 -6.00 13.20 -6.48
C PHE A 20 -7.44 13.60 -6.81
N GLY A 21 -7.59 14.49 -7.78
CA GLY A 21 -8.89 14.91 -8.29
C GLY A 21 -9.02 14.39 -9.70
N GLU A 22 -9.82 13.35 -9.89
CA GLU A 22 -10.45 12.81 -11.12
C GLU A 22 -9.66 12.68 -12.43
N ASP A 23 -8.42 13.18 -12.53
CA ASP A 23 -7.45 13.04 -13.60
C ASP A 23 -6.05 12.78 -13.00
N GLN A 24 -5.27 11.94 -13.69
CA GLN A 24 -4.00 11.33 -13.28
C GLN A 24 -3.04 12.29 -12.55
N SER A 25 -2.62 11.96 -11.31
CA SER A 25 -1.58 12.70 -10.59
C SER A 25 -0.18 12.33 -11.10
N HIS A 26 0.70 13.33 -11.25
CA HIS A 26 2.04 13.17 -11.81
C HIS A 26 3.12 13.44 -10.77
N LEU A 27 4.10 12.55 -10.72
CA LEU A 27 5.21 12.63 -9.78
C LEU A 27 6.55 12.38 -10.49
N ASN A 28 7.43 13.37 -10.43
CA ASN A 28 8.81 13.21 -10.86
C ASN A 28 9.68 12.90 -9.64
N ILE A 29 10.45 11.81 -9.69
CA ILE A 29 11.29 11.36 -8.60
C ILE A 29 12.75 11.37 -9.07
N TYR A 30 13.55 12.25 -8.47
CA TYR A 30 14.97 12.42 -8.75
C TYR A 30 15.78 11.77 -7.64
N ILE A 31 16.50 10.69 -7.94
CA ILE A 31 17.24 9.89 -6.97
C ILE A 31 18.74 10.13 -7.17
N LEU A 32 19.41 10.66 -6.16
CA LEU A 32 20.84 10.95 -6.16
C LEU A 32 21.54 10.01 -5.18
N LEU A 33 22.37 9.11 -5.72
CA LEU A 33 23.09 8.09 -4.97
C LEU A 33 24.58 8.44 -4.89
N ASP A 34 25.05 8.73 -3.67
CA ASP A 34 26.45 8.96 -3.39
C ASP A 34 27.26 7.66 -3.51
N THR A 35 28.28 7.73 -4.34
CA THR A 35 29.21 6.65 -4.66
C THR A 35 30.66 7.13 -4.52
N SER A 36 30.87 8.22 -3.78
CA SER A 36 32.18 8.75 -3.48
C SER A 36 33.01 7.80 -2.61
N GLY A 37 34.31 8.10 -2.49
CA GLY A 37 35.24 7.28 -1.72
C GLY A 37 34.95 7.21 -0.22
N SER A 38 34.13 8.12 0.32
CA SER A 38 33.72 8.09 1.73
C SER A 38 32.58 7.09 1.99
N ILE A 39 31.88 6.64 0.94
CA ILE A 39 30.82 5.64 1.05
C ILE A 39 31.39 4.23 0.89
N ARG A 40 31.32 3.43 1.96
CA ARG A 40 31.75 2.03 1.93
C ARG A 40 30.83 1.20 1.03
N LYS A 41 31.37 0.20 0.34
CA LYS A 41 30.62 -0.72 -0.55
C LYS A 41 29.35 -1.29 0.10
N GLN A 42 29.41 -1.69 1.37
CA GLN A 42 28.25 -2.22 2.09
C GLN A 42 27.18 -1.16 2.35
N ASP A 43 27.57 0.08 2.64
CA ASP A 43 26.64 1.17 2.91
C ASP A 43 26.01 1.67 1.61
N PHE A 44 26.77 1.69 0.51
CA PHE A 44 26.24 1.88 -0.85
C PHE A 44 25.20 0.80 -1.21
N GLN A 45 25.51 -0.48 -1.00
CA GLN A 45 24.58 -1.55 -1.31
C GLN A 45 23.28 -1.41 -0.50
N LYS A 46 23.38 -1.08 0.80
CA LYS A 46 22.21 -0.78 1.63
C LYS A 46 21.40 0.40 1.09
N ALA A 47 22.05 1.49 0.68
CA ALA A 47 21.36 2.64 0.11
C ALA A 47 20.62 2.27 -1.20
N LYS A 48 21.26 1.43 -2.04
CA LYS A 48 20.67 0.91 -3.27
C LYS A 48 19.46 0.02 -3.02
N ASP A 49 19.57 -0.93 -2.08
CA ASP A 49 18.47 -1.83 -1.71
C ASP A 49 17.31 -1.04 -1.09
N THR A 50 17.62 -0.06 -0.25
CA THR A 50 16.63 0.86 0.36
C THR A 50 15.89 1.67 -0.72
N THR A 51 16.62 2.17 -1.70
CA THR A 51 16.05 2.91 -2.84
C THR A 51 15.14 2.01 -3.68
N ALA A 52 15.57 0.78 -3.96
CA ALA A 52 14.78 -0.20 -4.70
C ALA A 52 13.48 -0.55 -3.97
N ALA A 53 13.55 -0.76 -2.65
CA ALA A 53 12.37 -0.96 -1.81
C ALA A 53 11.46 0.27 -1.84
N LEU A 54 12.03 1.49 -1.82
CA LEU A 54 11.27 2.74 -1.91
C LEU A 54 10.46 2.85 -3.19
N ILE A 55 11.11 2.64 -4.34
CA ILE A 55 10.47 2.64 -5.65
C ILE A 55 9.38 1.57 -5.72
N SER A 56 9.68 0.36 -5.25
CA SER A 56 8.72 -0.77 -5.26
C SER A 56 7.47 -0.48 -4.42
N LYS A 57 7.61 0.28 -3.33
CA LYS A 57 6.46 0.69 -2.50
C LYS A 57 5.67 1.82 -3.14
N LEU A 58 6.34 2.80 -3.75
CA LEU A 58 5.65 3.87 -4.47
C LEU A 58 4.84 3.33 -5.65
N ASP A 59 5.29 2.22 -6.25
CA ASP A 59 4.57 1.45 -7.27
C ASP A 59 3.25 0.82 -6.77
N SER A 60 2.94 0.89 -5.47
CA SER A 60 1.62 0.49 -4.94
C SER A 60 0.58 1.61 -4.99
N TYR A 61 0.97 2.83 -5.34
CA TYR A 61 0.11 4.03 -5.40
C TYR A 61 -0.29 4.35 -6.85
N ASP A 62 -1.49 4.91 -7.05
CA ASP A 62 -2.00 5.34 -8.37
C ASP A 62 -1.42 6.69 -8.79
N VAL A 63 -0.12 6.71 -9.08
CA VAL A 63 0.57 7.95 -9.46
C VAL A 63 1.38 7.67 -10.72
N ASN A 64 1.22 8.52 -11.73
CA ASN A 64 2.08 8.46 -12.90
C ASN A 64 3.46 8.99 -12.51
N MET A 65 4.37 8.06 -12.22
CA MET A 65 5.71 8.36 -11.76
C MET A 65 6.69 8.36 -12.92
N LYS A 66 7.62 9.31 -12.91
CA LYS A 66 8.83 9.26 -13.74
C LYS A 66 10.07 9.35 -12.87
N PHE A 67 11.06 8.51 -13.14
CA PHE A 67 12.27 8.40 -12.35
C PHE A 67 13.49 8.94 -13.09
N GLN A 68 14.29 9.77 -12.41
CA GLN A 68 15.70 9.98 -12.75
C GLN A 68 16.56 9.31 -11.69
N VAL A 69 17.57 8.55 -12.09
CA VAL A 69 18.55 7.98 -11.17
C VAL A 69 19.93 8.49 -11.55
N ILE A 70 20.59 9.11 -10.60
CA ILE A 70 21.89 9.73 -10.74
C ILE A 70 22.82 9.13 -9.69
N SER A 71 23.94 8.57 -10.12
CA SER A 71 25.02 8.21 -9.22
C SER A 71 26.08 9.31 -9.28
N TYR A 72 26.63 9.75 -8.15
CA TYR A 72 27.62 10.81 -8.16
C TYR A 72 28.84 10.51 -7.28
N ALA A 73 29.99 11.00 -7.73
CA ALA A 73 31.24 11.10 -6.99
C ALA A 73 31.87 12.46 -7.34
N ALA A 74 33.08 12.52 -7.90
CA ALA A 74 33.67 13.79 -8.35
C ALA A 74 32.86 14.42 -9.51
N GLU A 75 32.20 13.57 -10.30
CA GLU A 75 31.29 13.92 -11.37
C GLU A 75 30.00 13.07 -11.25
N PRO A 76 28.84 13.57 -11.71
CA PRO A 76 27.61 12.80 -11.77
C PRO A 76 27.59 11.90 -13.01
N LYS A 77 26.95 10.73 -12.88
CA LYS A 77 26.63 9.81 -13.97
C LYS A 77 25.13 9.51 -13.93
N GLU A 78 24.49 9.68 -15.09
CA GLU A 78 23.09 9.33 -15.25
C GLU A 78 22.94 7.81 -15.43
N ILE A 79 22.14 7.19 -14.57
CA ILE A 79 21.81 5.77 -14.59
C ILE A 79 20.44 5.54 -15.23
N MET A 80 19.48 6.45 -14.95
CA MET A 80 18.17 6.49 -15.58
C MET A 80 17.82 7.95 -15.89
N ASN A 81 17.41 8.22 -17.12
CA ASN A 81 16.98 9.54 -17.57
C ASN A 81 15.46 9.67 -17.46
N ILE A 82 14.98 10.77 -16.86
CA ILE A 82 13.53 11.01 -16.67
C ILE A 82 12.77 11.29 -17.97
N ALA A 83 13.47 11.63 -19.05
CA ALA A 83 12.89 11.80 -20.39
C ALA A 83 12.87 10.48 -21.18
N SER A 84 13.46 9.40 -20.65
CA SER A 84 13.41 8.07 -21.28
C SER A 84 11.97 7.55 -21.31
N PRO A 85 11.53 6.85 -22.39
CA PRO A 85 10.25 6.15 -22.41
C PRO A 85 10.09 5.12 -21.28
N TRP A 86 11.21 4.63 -20.75
CA TRP A 86 11.24 3.62 -19.68
C TRP A 86 11.26 4.22 -18.28
N SER A 87 11.29 5.56 -18.14
CA SER A 87 11.41 6.23 -16.85
C SER A 87 10.17 6.05 -15.98
N ASN A 88 9.04 5.62 -16.55
CA ASN A 88 7.78 5.33 -15.85
C ASN A 88 7.61 3.85 -15.50
N SER A 89 8.52 2.97 -15.96
CA SER A 89 8.46 1.55 -15.67
C SER A 89 9.33 1.23 -14.46
N VAL A 90 8.69 0.93 -13.33
CA VAL A 90 9.39 0.54 -12.10
C VAL A 90 10.31 -0.66 -12.32
N GLU A 91 9.89 -1.64 -13.11
CA GLU A 91 10.73 -2.79 -13.46
C GLU A 91 12.04 -2.38 -14.15
N HIS A 92 11.97 -1.49 -15.15
CA HIS A 92 13.15 -1.01 -15.86
C HIS A 92 14.05 -0.15 -14.97
N VAL A 93 13.46 0.66 -14.08
CA VAL A 93 14.21 1.46 -13.10
C VAL A 93 14.93 0.56 -12.10
N LEU A 94 14.26 -0.47 -11.58
CA LEU A 94 14.86 -1.46 -10.68
C LEU A 94 15.96 -2.27 -11.38
N GLN A 95 15.77 -2.59 -12.66
CA GLN A 95 16.81 -3.25 -13.47
C GLN A 95 18.02 -2.34 -13.69
N ALA A 96 17.81 -1.05 -13.95
CA ALA A 96 18.90 -0.08 -14.05
C ALA A 96 19.65 0.05 -12.72
N LEU A 97 18.93 0.07 -11.58
CA LEU A 97 19.51 0.08 -10.25
C LEU A 97 20.30 -1.20 -9.93
N SER A 98 19.83 -2.37 -10.36
CA SER A 98 20.53 -3.63 -10.08
C SER A 98 21.85 -3.72 -10.84
N LYS A 99 21.88 -3.26 -12.10
CA LYS A 99 23.03 -3.31 -13.01
C LYS A 99 24.21 -2.43 -12.57
N PHE A 100 23.98 -1.25 -12.00
CA PHE A 100 25.07 -0.37 -11.58
C PHE A 100 25.62 -0.71 -10.19
N ASN A 101 26.90 -0.44 -9.97
CA ASN A 101 27.64 -0.81 -8.75
C ASN A 101 28.48 0.36 -8.21
N HIS A 102 29.08 0.17 -7.02
CA HIS A 102 29.89 1.19 -6.37
C HIS A 102 31.14 1.63 -7.17
N THR A 103 31.59 0.85 -8.15
CA THR A 103 32.77 1.17 -8.97
C THR A 103 32.44 1.99 -10.20
N VAL A 104 31.19 2.43 -10.38
CA VAL A 104 30.74 3.14 -11.60
C VAL A 104 31.54 4.40 -11.89
N HIS A 105 32.19 5.02 -10.90
CA HIS A 105 33.06 6.21 -11.07
C HIS A 105 34.55 5.89 -11.19
N GLY A 106 34.95 4.61 -11.18
CA GLY A 106 36.35 4.19 -11.26
C GLY A 106 37.20 4.81 -10.16
N LYS A 107 38.25 5.56 -10.54
CA LYS A 107 39.17 6.22 -9.61
C LYS A 107 38.68 7.60 -9.12
N LYS A 108 37.56 8.11 -9.63
CA LYS A 108 37.03 9.44 -9.26
C LYS A 108 36.29 9.36 -7.93
N THR A 109 36.99 9.56 -6.81
CA THR A 109 36.46 9.34 -5.45
C THR A 109 35.95 10.60 -4.74
N GLY A 110 36.02 11.78 -5.36
CA GLY A 110 35.49 13.01 -4.79
C GLY A 110 33.97 12.95 -4.54
N THR A 111 33.43 13.96 -3.87
CA THR A 111 32.00 14.07 -3.52
C THR A 111 31.48 15.42 -3.99
N ASN A 112 30.80 15.45 -5.15
CA ASN A 112 30.33 16.66 -5.84
C ASN A 112 28.80 16.66 -5.98
N LEU A 113 28.11 16.87 -4.86
CA LEU A 113 26.64 16.92 -4.84
C LEU A 113 26.10 18.11 -5.65
N HIS A 114 26.87 19.20 -5.76
CA HIS A 114 26.49 20.37 -6.57
C HIS A 114 26.28 19.99 -8.04
N ALA A 115 27.23 19.28 -8.66
CA ALA A 115 27.10 18.86 -10.06
C ALA A 115 25.92 17.89 -10.27
N ALA A 116 25.67 17.00 -9.31
CA ALA A 116 24.53 16.08 -9.38
C ALA A 116 23.18 16.83 -9.31
N LEU A 117 23.04 17.79 -8.40
CA LEU A 117 21.84 18.64 -8.33
C LEU A 117 21.72 19.57 -9.55
N ASP A 118 22.82 20.03 -10.12
CA ASP A 118 22.79 20.87 -11.33
C ASP A 118 22.24 20.08 -12.53
N MET A 119 22.53 18.78 -12.60
CA MET A 119 21.92 17.88 -13.58
C MET A 119 20.40 17.74 -13.39
N VAL A 120 19.92 17.67 -12.13
CA VAL A 120 18.48 17.70 -11.82
C VAL A 120 17.86 19.03 -12.24
N TYR A 121 18.45 20.16 -11.85
CA TYR A 121 17.99 21.50 -12.22
C TYR A 121 17.84 21.64 -13.74
N LYS A 122 18.86 21.24 -14.50
CA LYS A 122 18.83 21.27 -15.98
C LYS A 122 17.70 20.42 -16.55
N ARG A 123 17.42 19.25 -15.96
CA ARG A 123 16.29 18.42 -16.40
C ARG A 123 14.94 19.01 -16.06
N MET A 124 14.78 19.54 -14.86
CA MET A 124 13.54 20.24 -14.49
C MET A 124 13.30 21.44 -15.40
N ALA A 125 14.34 22.22 -15.71
CA ALA A 125 14.24 23.36 -16.62
C ALA A 125 13.79 22.93 -18.01
N PHE A 126 14.40 21.86 -18.55
CA PHE A 126 14.00 21.28 -19.83
C PHE A 126 12.53 20.80 -19.83
N LEU A 127 12.09 20.11 -18.76
CA LEU A 127 10.70 19.66 -18.65
C LEU A 127 9.71 20.84 -18.53
N LYS A 128 10.11 21.95 -17.89
CA LYS A 128 9.29 23.16 -17.79
C LYS A 128 9.10 23.86 -19.14
N GLU A 129 10.12 23.82 -20.01
CA GLU A 129 10.07 24.39 -21.36
C GLU A 129 9.23 23.56 -22.35
N GLN A 130 8.97 22.28 -22.04
CA GLN A 130 8.10 21.46 -22.87
C GLN A 130 6.64 21.97 -22.83
N LYS A 131 6.02 22.08 -24.01
CA LYS A 131 4.65 22.62 -24.20
C LYS A 131 3.52 21.75 -23.63
N ASP A 132 3.83 20.70 -22.87
CA ASP A 132 2.84 19.82 -22.25
C ASP A 132 2.01 20.55 -21.16
N GLY A 133 2.50 21.68 -20.61
CA GLY A 133 1.75 22.51 -19.64
C GLY A 133 1.61 21.89 -18.24
N ARG A 134 1.89 20.60 -18.10
CA ARG A 134 1.73 19.81 -16.86
C ARG A 134 2.80 20.04 -15.81
N PHE A 135 3.91 20.72 -16.14
CA PHE A 135 5.01 20.94 -15.19
C PHE A 135 4.55 21.67 -13.92
N ASN A 136 3.64 22.64 -14.06
CA ASN A 136 3.11 23.43 -12.93
C ASN A 136 2.11 22.65 -12.05
N GLU A 137 1.74 21.43 -12.45
CA GLU A 137 0.83 20.54 -11.73
C GLU A 137 1.53 19.27 -11.25
N THR A 138 2.76 19.03 -11.72
CA THR A 138 3.57 17.86 -11.39
C THR A 138 4.32 18.08 -10.09
N GLN A 139 4.19 17.13 -9.16
CA GLN A 139 4.99 17.13 -7.94
C GLN A 139 6.38 16.59 -8.23
N ASN A 140 7.40 17.21 -7.62
CA ASN A 140 8.80 16.87 -7.81
C ASN A 140 9.42 16.48 -6.46
N VAL A 141 9.94 15.27 -6.38
CA VAL A 141 10.59 14.74 -5.18
C VAL A 141 12.06 14.48 -5.48
N ILE A 142 12.95 15.07 -4.68
CA ILE A 142 14.40 14.86 -4.77
C ILE A 142 14.82 14.02 -3.55
N LEU A 143 15.38 12.84 -3.82
CA LEU A 143 15.87 11.90 -2.82
C LEU A 143 17.40 11.86 -2.89
N ILE A 144 18.06 12.31 -1.84
CA ILE A 144 19.53 12.38 -1.78
C ILE A 144 20.03 11.35 -0.76
N THR A 145 20.85 10.40 -1.17
CA THR A 145 21.50 9.45 -0.24
C THR A 145 22.99 9.79 -0.15
N THR A 146 23.49 10.18 1.02
CA THR A 146 24.88 10.65 1.20
C THR A 146 25.31 10.61 2.66
N ASP A 147 26.61 10.69 2.93
CA ASP A 147 27.15 10.90 4.28
C ASP A 147 27.22 12.38 4.68
N GLY A 148 27.00 13.31 3.74
CA GLY A 148 26.99 14.75 3.98
C GLY A 148 28.37 15.41 3.94
N HIS A 149 29.39 14.75 3.39
CA HIS A 149 30.74 15.30 3.25
C HIS A 149 31.05 15.70 1.80
N SER A 150 30.31 16.67 1.27
CA SER A 150 30.63 17.24 -0.05
C SER A 150 31.96 18.00 0.02
N ASN A 151 32.96 17.53 -0.72
CA ASN A 151 34.35 18.05 -0.67
C ASN A 151 34.84 18.60 -2.01
N THR A 152 34.06 18.44 -3.09
CA THR A 152 34.38 18.94 -4.42
C THR A 152 33.19 19.69 -5.02
N GLY A 153 33.47 20.67 -5.88
CA GLY A 153 32.46 21.55 -6.46
C GLY A 153 32.06 22.73 -5.58
N ARG A 154 31.02 23.46 -6.00
CA ARG A 154 30.44 24.60 -5.26
C ARG A 154 29.44 24.13 -4.21
N SER A 155 28.86 25.06 -3.45
CA SER A 155 27.81 24.71 -2.49
C SER A 155 26.58 24.10 -3.19
N PRO A 156 26.07 22.94 -2.73
CA PRO A 156 24.80 22.36 -3.18
C PRO A 156 23.59 23.30 -2.98
N LYS A 157 23.64 24.14 -1.93
CA LYS A 157 22.56 25.08 -1.56
C LYS A 157 22.21 26.06 -2.67
N ALA A 158 23.23 26.51 -3.41
CA ALA A 158 23.05 27.43 -4.53
C ALA A 158 22.18 26.81 -5.63
N VAL A 159 22.30 25.50 -5.88
CA VAL A 159 21.47 24.81 -6.89
C VAL A 159 20.07 24.56 -6.37
N LEU A 160 19.92 24.18 -5.09
CA LEU A 160 18.59 24.02 -4.48
C LEU A 160 17.78 25.34 -4.52
N ALA A 161 18.45 26.48 -4.31
CA ALA A 161 17.83 27.79 -4.48
C ALA A 161 17.36 28.04 -5.93
N LYS A 162 18.16 27.64 -6.93
CA LYS A 162 17.76 27.69 -8.34
C LYS A 162 16.56 26.79 -8.65
N ILE A 163 16.53 25.57 -8.12
CA ILE A 163 15.40 24.63 -8.28
C ILE A 163 14.12 25.24 -7.69
N ARG A 164 14.18 25.81 -6.48
CA ARG A 164 13.03 26.50 -5.87
C ARG A 164 12.54 27.67 -6.72
N SER A 165 13.46 28.51 -7.18
CA SER A 165 13.14 29.64 -8.06
C SER A 165 12.52 29.18 -9.39
N LEU A 166 13.03 28.09 -9.99
CA LEU A 166 12.44 27.47 -11.18
C LEU A 166 11.00 27.01 -10.94
N MET A 167 10.69 26.50 -9.75
CA MET A 167 9.35 26.09 -9.33
C MET A 167 8.44 27.27 -8.91
N GLY A 168 8.93 28.51 -8.98
CA GLY A 168 8.15 29.70 -8.60
C GLY A 168 8.09 29.97 -7.10
N TYR A 169 8.87 29.25 -6.28
CA TYR A 169 9.01 29.55 -4.86
C TYR A 169 10.00 30.69 -4.67
N ASN A 170 9.47 31.90 -4.40
CA ASN A 170 10.28 33.08 -4.15
C ASN A 170 10.97 32.99 -2.78
N ILE A 171 12.28 33.17 -2.77
CA ILE A 171 13.10 33.29 -1.55
C ILE A 171 12.90 34.68 -0.89
N SER A 172 12.10 35.56 -1.49
CA SER A 172 11.96 36.96 -1.08
C SER A 172 10.58 37.54 -1.44
N THR A 173 9.54 37.22 -0.66
CA THR A 173 8.36 38.09 -0.57
C THR A 173 8.51 39.03 0.62
N PRO A 174 8.52 40.37 0.43
CA PRO A 174 8.48 41.31 1.54
C PRO A 174 7.16 41.14 2.31
N GLY A 175 7.24 40.82 3.61
CA GLY A 175 6.08 40.83 4.51
C GLY A 175 5.55 39.47 5.00
N LYS A 176 6.15 38.33 4.63
CA LYS A 176 5.80 37.02 5.20
C LYS A 176 7.04 36.30 5.75
N SER A 177 7.11 36.21 7.08
CA SER A 177 8.08 35.48 7.93
C SER A 177 9.57 35.72 7.70
N LYS A 178 10.27 36.13 8.77
CA LYS A 178 11.73 36.29 8.83
C LYS A 178 12.49 34.95 8.85
N ASP A 179 11.81 33.80 8.83
CA ASP A 179 12.47 32.50 8.78
C ASP A 179 12.68 32.03 7.34
N LEU A 180 13.88 32.30 6.81
CA LEU A 180 14.45 31.78 5.54
C LEU A 180 14.55 30.24 5.48
N GLN A 181 13.90 29.52 6.40
CA GLN A 181 14.01 28.08 6.59
C GLN A 181 12.65 27.37 6.67
N ASP A 182 11.52 28.07 6.58
CA ASP A 182 10.21 27.42 6.53
C ASP A 182 9.77 27.19 5.08
N HIS A 183 9.64 25.92 4.70
CA HIS A 183 9.27 25.46 3.37
C HIS A 183 7.83 24.93 3.32
N THR A 184 7.01 25.16 4.34
CA THR A 184 5.64 24.59 4.46
C THR A 184 4.72 25.00 3.29
N ALA A 185 4.98 26.14 2.65
CA ALA A 185 4.22 26.58 1.46
C ALA A 185 4.65 25.91 0.14
N GLU A 186 5.76 25.16 0.12
CA GLU A 186 6.25 24.44 -1.07
C GLU A 186 5.41 23.18 -1.30
N ASN A 187 4.43 23.24 -2.19
CA ASN A 187 3.45 22.16 -2.43
C ASN A 187 3.79 21.19 -3.59
N LEU A 188 4.76 21.53 -4.44
CA LEU A 188 5.18 20.79 -5.63
C LEU A 188 6.65 20.37 -5.58
N LEU A 189 7.35 20.65 -4.48
CA LEU A 189 8.74 20.29 -4.28
C LEU A 189 8.94 19.72 -2.88
N ASP A 190 9.58 18.55 -2.84
CA ASP A 190 10.03 17.89 -1.61
C ASP A 190 11.45 17.40 -1.78
N ILE A 191 12.29 17.70 -0.79
CA ILE A 191 13.70 17.27 -0.78
C ILE A 191 13.94 16.45 0.48
N TYR A 192 14.16 15.15 0.28
CA TYR A 192 14.47 14.19 1.32
C TYR A 192 15.94 13.79 1.27
N VAL A 193 16.54 13.63 2.45
CA VAL A 193 17.94 13.24 2.60
C VAL A 193 18.05 12.01 3.49
N PHE A 194 18.71 10.99 2.95
CA PHE A 194 19.07 9.75 3.62
C PHE A 194 20.56 9.76 3.95
N GLY A 195 20.86 9.91 5.24
CA GLY A 195 22.20 9.80 5.78
C GLY A 195 22.70 8.36 5.73
N VAL A 196 23.76 8.10 4.96
CA VAL A 196 24.36 6.78 4.75
C VAL A 196 25.76 6.72 5.38
N GLY A 197 26.09 5.61 6.03
CA GLY A 197 27.40 5.41 6.65
C GLY A 197 27.42 5.70 8.17
N GLN A 198 28.58 5.47 8.79
CA GLN A 198 28.73 5.62 10.26
C GLN A 198 28.95 7.08 10.69
N ASN A 199 29.65 7.87 9.87
CA ASN A 199 30.10 9.21 10.22
C ASN A 199 29.33 10.30 9.44
N VAL A 200 28.01 10.29 9.56
CA VAL A 200 27.14 11.22 8.82
C VAL A 200 27.21 12.65 9.38
N ASN A 201 27.46 13.62 8.51
CA ASN A 201 27.43 15.05 8.83
C ASN A 201 25.98 15.59 8.87
N LYS A 202 25.30 15.35 9.99
CA LYS A 202 23.90 15.78 10.17
C LYS A 202 23.69 17.29 10.00
N LYS A 203 24.69 18.12 10.36
CA LYS A 203 24.58 19.58 10.24
C LYS A 203 24.45 19.97 8.77
N GLU A 204 25.29 19.39 7.90
CA GLU A 204 25.21 19.64 6.46
C GLU A 204 23.92 19.07 5.88
N LEU A 205 23.56 17.83 6.21
CA LEU A 205 22.32 17.21 5.70
C LEU A 205 21.07 18.03 6.03
N ASN A 206 20.97 18.58 7.25
CA ASN A 206 19.83 19.39 7.69
C ASN A 206 19.67 20.71 6.92
N THR A 207 20.69 21.11 6.15
CA THR A 207 20.62 22.31 5.31
C THR A 207 20.14 22.03 3.89
N LEU A 208 20.09 20.75 3.49
CA LEU A 208 19.69 20.31 2.15
C LEU A 208 18.18 19.99 2.06
N ILE A 209 17.57 19.62 3.19
CA ILE A 209 16.19 19.13 3.25
C ILE A 209 15.13 20.23 3.07
N SER A 210 13.93 19.79 2.69
CA SER A 210 12.71 20.56 2.95
C SER A 210 12.42 20.61 4.45
N LYS A 211 11.95 21.75 4.93
CA LYS A 211 11.69 22.03 6.36
C LYS A 211 10.24 22.48 6.45
N LYS A 212 9.35 21.50 6.53
CA LYS A 212 7.90 21.71 6.56
C LYS A 212 7.38 21.39 7.95
N GLN A 213 6.45 22.19 8.44
CA GLN A 213 5.91 22.03 9.79
C GLN A 213 5.20 20.68 9.92
N GLY A 214 5.65 19.86 10.88
CA GLY A 214 5.07 18.53 11.13
C GLY A 214 5.63 17.39 10.26
N GLU A 215 6.56 17.68 9.35
CA GLU A 215 7.13 16.69 8.44
C GLU A 215 8.60 16.38 8.76
N LYS A 216 9.03 15.16 8.41
CA LYS A 216 10.42 14.72 8.58
C LYS A 216 11.02 14.43 7.20
N HIS A 217 12.02 15.21 6.82
CA HIS A 217 12.71 15.06 5.53
C HIS A 217 14.14 14.53 5.63
N ILE A 218 14.63 14.25 6.85
CA ILE A 218 15.96 13.67 7.09
C ILE A 218 15.85 12.32 7.80
N PHE A 219 16.52 11.32 7.26
CA PHE A 219 16.55 9.97 7.81
C PHE A 219 17.98 9.47 7.86
N ILE A 220 18.45 9.01 9.02
CA ILE A 220 19.80 8.45 9.14
C ILE A 220 19.63 6.94 9.14
N LEU A 221 20.10 6.29 8.08
CA LEU A 221 19.93 4.86 7.85
C LEU A 221 20.88 4.09 8.79
N LYS A 222 20.52 4.01 10.07
CA LYS A 222 21.26 3.22 11.07
C LYS A 222 20.86 1.75 11.00
N LYS A 223 19.58 1.45 10.72
CA LYS A 223 19.04 0.09 10.56
C LYS A 223 17.93 0.10 9.50
N TYR A 224 17.82 -1.00 8.73
CA TYR A 224 16.83 -1.18 7.64
C TYR A 224 15.37 -0.97 8.06
N LYS A 225 15.06 -1.10 9.36
CA LYS A 225 13.72 -0.92 9.93
C LYS A 225 13.18 0.51 9.89
N ASP A 226 14.05 1.50 9.67
CA ASP A 226 13.66 2.91 9.60
C ASP A 226 12.94 3.25 8.27
N LEU A 227 13.00 2.35 7.27
CA LEU A 227 12.38 2.54 5.96
C LEU A 227 10.84 2.49 6.02
N GLY A 228 10.26 1.64 6.89
CA GLY A 228 8.81 1.63 7.16
C GLY A 228 8.32 2.99 7.64
N GLU A 229 9.04 3.62 8.57
CA GLU A 229 8.72 4.95 9.07
C GLU A 229 8.90 6.06 8.03
N VAL A 230 9.87 5.91 7.12
CA VAL A 230 10.07 6.81 5.99
C VAL A 230 8.85 6.79 5.10
N PHE A 231 8.36 5.59 4.76
CA PHE A 231 7.15 5.43 3.94
C PHE A 231 5.94 6.05 4.61
N ASP A 232 5.65 5.67 5.86
CA ASP A 232 4.48 6.17 6.57
C ASP A 232 4.46 7.71 6.67
N LYS A 233 5.63 8.35 6.63
CA LYS A 233 5.78 9.82 6.66
C LYS A 233 5.78 10.48 5.27
N MET A 234 5.97 9.72 4.20
CA MET A 234 5.90 10.19 2.81
C MET A 234 4.51 10.02 2.18
N ILE A 235 3.62 9.22 2.78
CA ILE A 235 2.32 8.84 2.22
C ILE A 235 1.20 9.77 2.71
N SER A 236 0.43 10.34 1.78
CA SER A 236 -0.66 11.30 2.02
C SER A 236 -2.01 10.66 2.38
N ASP A 237 -2.89 11.44 3.05
CA ASP A 237 -4.26 11.10 3.47
C ASP A 237 -5.21 10.69 2.33
N SER A 238 -4.92 10.97 1.07
CA SER A 238 -5.72 10.46 -0.06
C SER A 238 -5.53 8.96 -0.29
N ALA A 239 -4.36 8.40 0.05
CA ALA A 239 -4.10 6.96 -0.02
C ALA A 239 -4.94 6.14 0.95
N VAL A 240 -5.53 6.80 1.95
CA VAL A 240 -6.51 6.22 2.87
C VAL A 240 -7.79 5.79 2.15
N THR A 241 -8.18 6.51 1.09
CA THR A 241 -9.38 6.18 0.32
C THR A 241 -9.12 5.09 -0.73
N MET A 242 -7.85 4.83 -1.04
CA MET A 242 -7.48 3.77 -1.97
C MET A 242 -7.69 2.39 -1.34
N CYS A 243 -8.22 1.49 -2.16
CA CYS A 243 -8.44 0.13 -1.74
C CYS A 243 -7.13 -0.68 -1.73
N GLY A 244 -7.05 -1.67 -0.84
CA GLY A 244 -5.99 -2.69 -0.87
C GLY A 244 -4.61 -2.25 -0.34
N ILE A 245 -4.52 -1.09 0.30
CA ILE A 245 -3.27 -0.58 0.88
C ILE A 245 -3.29 -0.77 2.39
N ALA A 246 -2.27 -1.45 2.93
CA ALA A 246 -2.04 -1.62 4.37
C ALA A 246 -0.60 -1.21 4.74
N GLN A 247 -0.41 -0.77 5.98
CA GLN A 247 0.93 -0.49 6.52
C GLN A 247 1.67 -1.80 6.84
N GLU A 248 2.99 -1.78 6.66
CA GLU A 248 3.85 -2.89 7.07
C GLU A 248 4.16 -2.80 8.57
N ALA A 249 4.18 -3.94 9.27
CA ALA A 249 4.39 -3.97 10.71
C ALA A 249 5.82 -3.51 11.08
N ALA A 250 6.01 -2.23 11.39
CA ALA A 250 7.24 -1.71 11.95
C ALA A 250 7.33 -2.05 13.46
N ASN A 251 8.01 -3.16 13.78
CA ASN A 251 8.30 -3.66 15.15
C ASN A 251 7.12 -4.24 15.97
N LYS A 252 7.48 -5.03 16.98
CA LYS A 252 6.67 -5.96 17.80
C LYS A 252 5.52 -5.34 18.63
N ASN A 253 5.20 -4.06 18.45
CA ASN A 253 4.00 -3.43 19.00
C ASN A 253 3.19 -2.77 17.88
N PRO A 254 2.67 -3.55 16.91
CA PRO A 254 1.73 -3.00 15.96
C PRO A 254 0.43 -2.71 16.72
N SER A 255 -0.01 -1.45 16.75
CA SER A 255 -1.45 -1.21 16.85
C SER A 255 -2.07 -2.03 15.71
N LYS A 256 -2.84 -3.04 16.11
CA LYS A 256 -3.23 -4.17 15.27
C LYS A 256 -3.91 -3.73 13.97
N ASP A 257 -4.53 -2.57 13.95
CA ASP A 257 -5.52 -2.20 12.95
C ASP A 257 -4.93 -1.59 11.67
N TYR A 258 -3.80 -0.89 11.76
CA TYR A 258 -3.11 -0.29 10.60
C TYR A 258 -2.59 -1.31 9.57
N THR A 259 -2.33 -2.54 10.03
CA THR A 259 -1.85 -3.65 9.17
C THR A 259 -2.98 -4.41 8.47
N ARG A 260 -4.24 -4.10 8.81
CA ARG A 260 -5.45 -4.79 8.31
C ARG A 260 -6.64 -3.83 8.23
N PRO A 261 -6.50 -2.69 7.54
CA PRO A 261 -7.43 -1.57 7.69
C PRO A 261 -8.83 -1.85 7.11
N TRP A 262 -9.00 -2.86 6.28
CA TRP A 262 -10.31 -3.28 5.77
C TRP A 262 -11.02 -4.30 6.66
N HIS A 263 -10.34 -4.90 7.65
CA HIS A 263 -10.92 -5.97 8.44
C HIS A 263 -11.95 -5.44 9.44
N VAL A 264 -13.10 -6.11 9.53
CA VAL A 264 -14.11 -5.82 10.56
C VAL A 264 -14.57 -7.09 11.27
N GLN A 265 -14.98 -6.94 12.51
CA GLN A 265 -15.72 -7.95 13.26
C GLN A 265 -17.21 -7.63 13.20
N ILE A 266 -18.02 -8.65 12.94
CA ILE A 266 -19.47 -8.54 12.88
C ILE A 266 -20.04 -9.33 14.04
N GLU A 267 -20.92 -8.69 14.80
CA GLU A 267 -21.67 -9.32 15.89
C GLU A 267 -23.15 -9.19 15.57
N SER A 268 -23.80 -10.32 15.31
CA SER A 268 -25.23 -10.40 15.05
C SER A 268 -25.90 -11.12 16.19
N THR A 269 -26.89 -10.49 16.82
CA THR A 269 -27.65 -11.10 17.93
C THR A 269 -29.01 -11.58 17.42
N SER A 270 -29.28 -12.88 17.59
CA SER A 270 -30.57 -13.48 17.25
C SER A 270 -30.99 -14.46 18.34
N SER A 271 -32.20 -14.28 18.88
CA SER A 271 -32.79 -15.17 19.89
C SER A 271 -31.87 -15.44 21.08
N GLY A 272 -31.20 -14.40 21.59
CA GLY A 272 -30.27 -14.47 22.73
C GLY A 272 -28.88 -15.06 22.43
N THR A 273 -28.63 -15.54 21.20
CA THR A 273 -27.31 -16.05 20.80
C THR A 273 -26.60 -15.02 19.93
N ALA A 274 -25.38 -14.64 20.33
CA ALA A 274 -24.51 -13.77 19.53
C ALA A 274 -23.68 -14.62 18.56
N GLN A 275 -23.80 -14.36 17.26
CA GLN A 275 -22.95 -14.93 16.23
C GLN A 275 -21.85 -13.93 15.87
N LYS A 276 -20.60 -14.37 15.94
CA LYS A 276 -19.43 -13.58 15.56
C LYS A 276 -18.93 -14.02 14.19
N CYS A 277 -18.85 -13.08 13.27
CA CYS A 277 -18.30 -13.25 11.94
C CYS A 277 -17.23 -12.19 11.67
N LYS A 278 -16.55 -12.32 10.53
CA LYS A 278 -15.65 -11.30 10.00
C LYS A 278 -16.22 -10.71 8.72
N GLY A 279 -15.67 -9.58 8.30
CA GLY A 279 -16.02 -8.94 7.05
C GLY A 279 -14.90 -8.05 6.53
N SER A 280 -15.17 -7.39 5.42
CA SER A 280 -14.26 -6.41 4.81
C SER A 280 -14.98 -5.12 4.47
N ILE A 281 -14.38 -3.98 4.82
CA ILE A 281 -14.79 -2.67 4.32
C ILE A 281 -14.58 -2.67 2.80
N VAL A 282 -15.63 -2.41 2.02
CA VAL A 282 -15.53 -2.21 0.57
C VAL A 282 -15.73 -0.74 0.19
N THR A 283 -16.46 0.02 1.01
CA THR A 283 -16.52 1.49 1.00
C THR A 283 -16.79 1.99 2.42
N GLY A 284 -16.78 3.31 2.65
CA GLY A 284 -17.16 3.89 3.94
C GLY A 284 -18.56 3.48 4.44
N ASN A 285 -19.49 3.13 3.55
CA ASN A 285 -20.88 2.76 3.90
C ASN A 285 -21.18 1.27 3.79
N TRP A 286 -20.27 0.47 3.25
CA TRP A 286 -20.55 -0.90 2.84
C TRP A 286 -19.48 -1.87 3.34
N VAL A 287 -19.95 -2.97 3.94
CA VAL A 287 -19.13 -4.10 4.37
C VAL A 287 -19.58 -5.35 3.64
N LEU A 288 -18.61 -6.09 3.10
CA LEU A 288 -18.80 -7.41 2.50
C LEU A 288 -18.54 -8.50 3.54
N THR A 289 -19.40 -9.52 3.59
CA THR A 289 -19.28 -10.68 4.50
C THR A 289 -20.04 -11.88 3.93
N ALA A 290 -20.17 -12.95 4.71
CA ALA A 290 -20.95 -14.13 4.35
C ALA A 290 -22.43 -14.00 4.75
N ALA A 291 -23.33 -14.66 4.02
CA ALA A 291 -24.77 -14.61 4.23
C ALA A 291 -25.21 -15.48 5.41
N HIS A 292 -24.56 -16.62 5.66
CA HIS A 292 -24.80 -17.49 6.80
C HIS A 292 -24.48 -16.83 8.15
N CYS A 293 -23.82 -15.66 8.13
CA CYS A 293 -23.63 -14.82 9.30
C CYS A 293 -24.94 -14.27 9.88
N PHE A 294 -26.02 -14.27 9.09
CA PHE A 294 -27.29 -13.68 9.45
C PHE A 294 -28.42 -14.69 9.44
N LYS A 295 -29.17 -14.74 10.53
CA LYS A 295 -30.48 -15.39 10.58
C LYS A 295 -31.56 -14.42 10.11
N ARG A 296 -32.76 -14.94 9.81
CA ARG A 296 -33.88 -14.12 9.28
C ARG A 296 -34.22 -12.95 10.21
N GLU A 297 -34.11 -13.14 11.51
CA GLU A 297 -34.37 -12.13 12.54
C GLU A 297 -33.37 -10.96 12.46
N ALA A 298 -32.09 -11.23 12.22
CA ALA A 298 -31.06 -10.20 12.07
C ALA A 298 -31.21 -9.41 10.77
N VAL A 299 -31.72 -10.05 9.71
CA VAL A 299 -32.07 -9.35 8.45
C VAL A 299 -33.29 -8.47 8.63
N ALA A 300 -34.30 -8.94 9.38
CA ALA A 300 -35.51 -8.18 9.68
C ALA A 300 -35.28 -7.01 10.65
N ASN A 301 -34.28 -7.12 11.52
CA ASN A 301 -33.86 -6.06 12.43
C ASN A 301 -32.35 -5.73 12.26
N PRO A 302 -31.96 -5.03 11.19
CA PRO A 302 -30.55 -4.71 10.92
C PRO A 302 -29.85 -3.96 12.06
N GLY A 303 -30.59 -3.21 12.88
CA GLY A 303 -30.03 -2.50 14.04
C GLY A 303 -29.40 -3.41 15.08
N SER A 304 -29.71 -4.72 15.10
CA SER A 304 -29.06 -5.71 15.98
C SER A 304 -27.70 -6.20 15.45
N VAL A 305 -27.32 -5.80 14.23
CA VAL A 305 -26.06 -6.14 13.59
C VAL A 305 -25.04 -5.04 13.85
N LYS A 306 -24.04 -5.38 14.67
CA LYS A 306 -22.94 -4.49 15.04
C LYS A 306 -21.69 -4.81 14.22
N VAL A 307 -21.05 -3.78 13.71
CA VAL A 307 -19.79 -3.85 12.96
C VAL A 307 -18.72 -3.10 13.77
N VAL A 308 -17.66 -3.80 14.14
CA VAL A 308 -16.52 -3.26 14.89
C VAL A 308 -15.31 -3.18 13.97
N HIS A 309 -14.70 -2.00 13.87
CA HIS A 309 -13.53 -1.73 13.03
C HIS A 309 -12.47 -0.91 13.76
N GLY A 310 -11.25 -0.84 13.20
CA GLY A 310 -10.17 -0.01 13.76
C GLY A 310 -9.92 -0.31 15.24
N MET A 311 -9.66 0.76 16.01
CA MET A 311 -9.48 0.70 17.48
C MET A 311 -10.80 0.53 18.25
N MET A 312 -11.60 -0.48 17.89
CA MET A 312 -12.90 -0.81 18.49
C MET A 312 -14.00 0.25 18.27
N GLU A 313 -13.98 0.94 17.14
CA GLU A 313 -15.10 1.79 16.74
C GLU A 313 -16.30 0.93 16.33
N GLU A 314 -17.47 1.26 16.86
CA GLU A 314 -18.71 0.53 16.60
C GLU A 314 -19.61 1.28 15.60
N LYS A 315 -20.13 0.54 14.62
CA LYS A 315 -21.15 0.97 13.67
C LYS A 315 -22.27 -0.05 13.67
N PHE A 316 -23.46 0.37 13.23
CA PHE A 316 -24.62 -0.52 13.15
C PHE A 316 -25.15 -0.59 11.72
N ALA A 317 -25.77 -1.70 11.36
CA ALA A 317 -26.37 -1.84 10.05
C ALA A 317 -27.66 -1.02 9.94
N SER A 318 -27.82 -0.34 8.81
CA SER A 318 -29.12 0.15 8.34
C SER A 318 -29.85 -0.90 7.51
N SER A 319 -29.11 -1.79 6.84
CA SER A 319 -29.66 -2.90 6.06
C SER A 319 -28.64 -4.04 5.92
N VAL A 320 -29.14 -5.27 5.87
CA VAL A 320 -28.37 -6.46 5.49
C VAL A 320 -29.00 -7.05 4.23
N ILE A 321 -28.18 -7.20 3.18
CA ILE A 321 -28.60 -7.66 1.87
C ILE A 321 -27.93 -8.99 1.60
N LEU A 322 -28.69 -10.07 1.67
CA LEU A 322 -28.23 -11.41 1.27
C LEU A 322 -28.27 -11.51 -0.26
N HIS A 323 -27.39 -12.32 -0.85
CA HIS A 323 -27.48 -12.62 -2.28
C HIS A 323 -28.87 -13.22 -2.61
N PRO A 324 -29.55 -12.79 -3.70
CA PRO A 324 -30.91 -13.26 -4.01
C PRO A 324 -31.04 -14.79 -4.19
N GLN A 325 -29.96 -15.44 -4.60
CA GLN A 325 -29.90 -16.90 -4.80
C GLN A 325 -29.39 -17.67 -3.57
N TYR A 326 -29.03 -16.99 -2.48
CA TYR A 326 -28.59 -17.66 -1.26
C TYR A 326 -29.74 -18.42 -0.61
N ASN A 327 -29.56 -19.73 -0.43
CA ASN A 327 -30.54 -20.57 0.26
C ASN A 327 -29.85 -21.74 0.97
N VAL A 328 -29.62 -21.58 2.27
CA VAL A 328 -29.00 -22.61 3.14
C VAL A 328 -29.75 -23.96 3.11
N ALA A 329 -31.05 -23.94 2.84
CA ALA A 329 -31.88 -25.14 2.79
C ALA A 329 -32.10 -25.66 1.34
N GLY A 330 -31.42 -25.10 0.34
CA GLY A 330 -31.65 -25.39 -1.09
C GLY A 330 -31.54 -26.87 -1.46
N LEU A 331 -30.63 -27.60 -0.81
CA LEU A 331 -30.43 -29.04 -1.02
C LEU A 331 -30.96 -29.91 0.13
N LYS A 332 -31.84 -29.38 0.99
CA LYS A 332 -32.40 -30.13 2.13
C LYS A 332 -33.16 -31.38 1.69
N HIS A 333 -33.82 -31.33 0.52
CA HIS A 333 -34.51 -32.47 -0.09
C HIS A 333 -33.54 -33.60 -0.49
N LYS A 334 -32.25 -33.31 -0.68
CA LYS A 334 -31.18 -34.29 -0.93
C LYS A 334 -30.36 -34.65 0.31
N LYS A 335 -30.92 -34.39 1.50
CA LYS A 335 -30.32 -34.65 2.82
C LYS A 335 -29.00 -33.88 3.07
N VAL A 336 -28.81 -32.75 2.40
CA VAL A 336 -27.74 -31.79 2.70
C VAL A 336 -28.26 -30.82 3.77
N ASN A 337 -27.58 -30.74 4.93
CA ASN A 337 -28.06 -29.92 6.05
C ASN A 337 -27.93 -28.42 5.76
N GLU A 338 -26.80 -28.02 5.18
CA GLU A 338 -26.47 -26.62 4.90
C GLU A 338 -25.86 -26.52 3.50
N PHE A 339 -26.43 -25.65 2.66
CA PHE A 339 -26.01 -25.42 1.29
C PHE A 339 -25.52 -23.98 1.12
N TYR A 340 -24.21 -23.82 0.93
CA TYR A 340 -23.53 -22.52 0.98
C TYR A 340 -23.33 -21.86 -0.39
N ASP A 341 -24.11 -22.26 -1.41
CA ASP A 341 -24.03 -21.60 -2.70
C ASP A 341 -24.52 -20.15 -2.61
N TYR A 342 -23.82 -19.24 -3.28
CA TYR A 342 -24.05 -17.78 -3.19
C TYR A 342 -24.06 -17.22 -1.77
N ASP A 343 -23.26 -17.74 -0.84
CA ASP A 343 -23.25 -17.35 0.57
C ASP A 343 -22.70 -15.92 0.84
N VAL A 344 -22.91 -14.94 -0.05
CA VAL A 344 -22.38 -13.58 0.08
C VAL A 344 -23.46 -12.61 0.58
N ALA A 345 -23.07 -11.66 1.43
CA ALA A 345 -23.94 -10.59 1.90
C ALA A 345 -23.23 -9.23 1.99
N LEU A 346 -24.03 -8.18 1.86
CA LEU A 346 -23.62 -6.79 2.05
C LEU A 346 -24.33 -6.19 3.26
N ILE A 347 -23.57 -5.52 4.12
CA ILE A 347 -24.09 -4.68 5.20
C ILE A 347 -23.99 -3.23 4.76
N LYS A 348 -25.12 -2.53 4.70
CA LYS A 348 -25.16 -1.07 4.61
C LYS A 348 -25.13 -0.49 6.01
N LEU A 349 -24.18 0.39 6.30
CA LEU A 349 -24.06 1.01 7.62
C LEU A 349 -25.06 2.15 7.78
N ASN A 350 -25.47 2.45 9.01
CA ASN A 350 -26.30 3.61 9.33
C ASN A 350 -25.50 4.92 9.36
N GLN A 351 -24.20 4.82 9.63
CA GLN A 351 -23.23 5.91 9.63
C GLN A 351 -21.98 5.44 8.89
N SER A 352 -21.45 6.29 8.01
CA SER A 352 -20.22 5.98 7.29
C SER A 352 -19.05 5.79 8.25
N ILE A 353 -18.24 4.78 8.00
CA ILE A 353 -16.88 4.69 8.50
C ILE A 353 -16.10 5.86 7.91
N LYS A 354 -15.41 6.59 8.78
CA LYS A 354 -14.46 7.62 8.34
C LYS A 354 -13.17 6.91 7.95
N LEU A 355 -12.89 6.85 6.65
CA LEU A 355 -11.67 6.19 6.17
C LEU A 355 -10.43 6.90 6.76
N SER A 356 -9.47 6.11 7.25
CA SER A 356 -8.23 6.55 7.90
C SER A 356 -7.07 5.55 7.65
N GLY A 357 -5.89 5.78 8.22
CA GLY A 357 -4.84 4.75 8.26
C GLY A 357 -5.29 3.42 8.87
N GLU A 358 -6.29 3.46 9.75
CA GLU A 358 -6.82 2.31 10.50
C GLU A 358 -8.05 1.68 9.85
N ALA A 359 -8.71 2.39 8.92
CA ALA A 359 -9.95 1.96 8.28
C ALA A 359 -9.92 2.30 6.78
N ARG A 360 -9.78 1.30 5.91
CA ARG A 360 -9.64 1.47 4.45
C ARG A 360 -10.42 0.41 3.69
N PRO A 361 -10.85 0.68 2.46
CA PRO A 361 -11.52 -0.34 1.66
C PRO A 361 -10.53 -1.41 1.15
N ILE A 362 -11.04 -2.59 0.82
CA ILE A 362 -10.31 -3.56 0.00
C ILE A 362 -10.78 -3.54 -1.46
N CYS A 363 -9.89 -3.90 -2.38
CA CYS A 363 -10.20 -3.88 -3.81
C CYS A 363 -11.06 -5.08 -4.20
N LEU A 364 -12.11 -4.80 -4.97
CA LEU A 364 -12.97 -5.81 -5.58
C LEU A 364 -12.54 -6.10 -7.02
N PRO A 365 -12.57 -7.37 -7.48
CA PRO A 365 -12.30 -7.72 -8.88
C PRO A 365 -13.16 -6.93 -9.87
N CYS A 366 -12.68 -6.81 -11.11
CA CYS A 366 -13.43 -6.20 -12.23
C CYS A 366 -13.87 -4.75 -11.97
N THR A 367 -13.04 -4.00 -11.23
CA THR A 367 -13.24 -2.57 -10.97
C THR A 367 -12.02 -1.76 -11.39
N LYS A 368 -12.19 -0.48 -11.72
CA LYS A 368 -11.06 0.42 -12.02
C LYS A 368 -10.01 0.45 -10.87
N PRO A 369 -10.40 0.47 -9.58
CA PRO A 369 -9.43 0.35 -8.49
C PRO A 369 -8.64 -0.98 -8.48
N ALA A 370 -9.21 -2.08 -8.97
CA ALA A 370 -8.49 -3.34 -9.13
C ALA A 370 -7.52 -3.34 -10.32
N ASN A 371 -7.80 -2.61 -11.41
CA ASN A 371 -6.82 -2.38 -12.47
C ASN A 371 -5.54 -1.78 -11.89
N ARG A 372 -5.68 -0.73 -11.07
CA ARG A 372 -4.56 -0.15 -10.34
C ARG A 372 -3.85 -1.19 -9.46
N ALA A 373 -4.58 -1.89 -8.59
CA ALA A 373 -3.97 -2.85 -7.66
C ALA A 373 -3.22 -3.99 -8.39
N LEU A 374 -3.71 -4.39 -9.56
CA LEU A 374 -3.08 -5.39 -10.42
C LEU A 374 -2.00 -4.83 -11.35
N LYS A 375 -1.88 -3.50 -11.48
CA LYS A 375 -1.05 -2.79 -12.46
C LYS A 375 -1.42 -3.13 -13.90
N MET A 376 -2.72 -3.11 -14.16
CA MET A 376 -3.31 -3.35 -15.47
C MET A 376 -3.77 -2.04 -16.10
N ASP A 377 -3.98 -2.09 -17.42
CA ASP A 377 -4.50 -0.93 -18.15
C ASP A 377 -5.86 -0.50 -17.59
N PRO A 378 -6.20 0.79 -17.52
CA PRO A 378 -7.51 1.25 -17.03
C PRO A 378 -8.70 0.64 -17.78
N THR A 379 -8.50 0.21 -19.03
CA THR A 379 -9.49 -0.45 -19.90
C THR A 379 -9.49 -1.97 -19.79
N SER A 380 -8.66 -2.55 -18.92
CA SER A 380 -8.58 -4.00 -18.76
C SER A 380 -9.91 -4.62 -18.34
N SER A 381 -10.21 -5.78 -18.93
CA SER A 381 -11.48 -6.48 -18.77
C SER A 381 -11.50 -7.39 -17.53
N CYS A 382 -12.69 -7.79 -17.11
CA CYS A 382 -12.88 -8.72 -16.00
C CYS A 382 -12.13 -10.05 -16.21
N ASP A 383 -12.17 -10.60 -17.43
CA ASP A 383 -11.45 -11.82 -17.79
C ASP A 383 -9.92 -11.66 -17.68
N GLN A 384 -9.42 -10.47 -18.01
CA GLN A 384 -7.99 -10.17 -17.83
C GLN A 384 -7.63 -10.13 -16.34
N HIS A 385 -8.48 -9.59 -15.47
CA HIS A 385 -8.26 -9.66 -14.02
C HIS A 385 -8.23 -11.11 -13.54
N GLU A 386 -9.19 -11.93 -13.97
CA GLU A 386 -9.25 -13.33 -13.55
C GLU A 386 -7.97 -14.07 -13.94
N LYS A 387 -7.51 -13.89 -15.19
CA LYS A 387 -6.26 -14.48 -15.67
C LYS A 387 -5.05 -13.96 -14.91
N ALA A 388 -5.01 -12.68 -14.55
CA ALA A 388 -3.91 -12.11 -13.78
C ALA A 388 -3.84 -12.69 -12.36
N VAL A 389 -5.00 -12.84 -11.70
CA VAL A 389 -5.08 -13.41 -10.35
C VAL A 389 -4.82 -14.91 -10.36
N PHE A 390 -5.43 -15.65 -11.28
CA PHE A 390 -5.41 -17.12 -11.33
C PHE A 390 -4.59 -17.66 -12.50
N HIS A 391 -3.37 -17.15 -12.70
CA HIS A 391 -2.46 -17.63 -13.73
C HIS A 391 -1.75 -18.95 -13.36
N LEU A 392 -1.84 -19.38 -12.10
CA LEU A 392 -1.19 -20.59 -11.57
C LEU A 392 -2.25 -21.65 -11.19
N GLU A 393 -1.88 -22.92 -11.28
CA GLU A 393 -2.69 -24.01 -10.71
C GLU A 393 -2.78 -23.91 -9.18
N GLU A 394 -1.73 -23.40 -8.54
CA GLU A 394 -1.69 -23.07 -7.12
C GLU A 394 -1.38 -21.58 -6.96
N THR A 395 -2.41 -20.79 -6.67
CA THR A 395 -2.25 -19.34 -6.52
C THR A 395 -2.08 -18.98 -5.04
N PRO A 396 -0.96 -18.37 -4.61
CA PRO A 396 -0.77 -17.95 -3.23
C PRO A 396 -1.81 -16.93 -2.77
N ALA A 397 -2.38 -17.17 -1.60
CA ALA A 397 -3.42 -16.38 -0.97
C ALA A 397 -3.25 -16.32 0.55
N PHE A 398 -3.98 -15.43 1.19
CA PHE A 398 -3.84 -15.13 2.60
C PHE A 398 -5.17 -14.79 3.25
N PHE A 399 -5.32 -15.18 4.51
CA PHE A 399 -6.48 -14.82 5.34
C PHE A 399 -6.05 -14.45 6.76
N LEU A 400 -6.97 -13.88 7.55
CA LEU A 400 -6.74 -13.51 8.94
C LEU A 400 -7.47 -14.48 9.87
N THR A 401 -6.83 -14.88 10.98
CA THR A 401 -7.41 -15.79 11.98
C THR A 401 -7.83 -15.10 13.28
N GLU A 402 -8.87 -15.63 13.94
CA GLU A 402 -9.51 -15.10 15.14
C GLU A 402 -8.56 -14.95 16.34
N LYS A 403 -7.73 -15.97 16.63
CA LYS A 403 -6.97 -16.05 17.89
C LYS A 403 -5.84 -15.02 18.01
N VAL A 404 -5.26 -14.56 16.89
CA VAL A 404 -4.11 -13.64 16.90
C VAL A 404 -4.21 -12.54 15.83
N LEU A 405 -5.27 -12.50 15.01
CA LEU A 405 -5.36 -11.64 13.82
C LEU A 405 -4.06 -11.66 13.00
N THR A 406 -3.45 -12.84 12.87
CA THR A 406 -2.23 -13.04 12.09
C THR A 406 -2.60 -13.39 10.67
N ARG A 407 -1.87 -12.83 9.71
CA ARG A 407 -1.92 -13.27 8.32
C ARG A 407 -1.47 -14.72 8.24
N LYS A 408 -2.29 -15.57 7.66
CA LYS A 408 -2.03 -16.98 7.39
C LYS A 408 -2.03 -17.20 5.89
N GLU A 409 -1.02 -17.91 5.42
CA GLU A 409 -0.84 -18.25 4.01
C GLU A 409 -1.60 -19.53 3.67
N THR A 410 -2.10 -19.56 2.44
CA THR A 410 -2.75 -20.71 1.80
C THR A 410 -2.66 -20.58 0.28
N HIS A 411 -3.05 -21.60 -0.46
CA HIS A 411 -3.04 -21.62 -1.91
C HIS A 411 -4.43 -21.93 -2.44
N VAL A 412 -4.90 -21.14 -3.41
CA VAL A 412 -6.12 -21.43 -4.16
C VAL A 412 -5.77 -22.44 -5.26
N GLN A 413 -6.46 -23.57 -5.22
CA GLN A 413 -6.29 -24.71 -6.11
C GLN A 413 -7.18 -24.56 -7.35
N ARG A 414 -6.58 -24.50 -8.54
CA ARG A 414 -7.22 -24.32 -9.86
C ARG A 414 -6.75 -25.42 -10.82
N GLY A 415 -7.34 -25.45 -12.02
CA GLY A 415 -6.95 -26.40 -13.07
C GLY A 415 -7.10 -27.85 -12.60
N SER A 416 -6.06 -28.65 -12.84
CA SER A 416 -6.05 -30.07 -12.47
C SER A 416 -6.14 -30.30 -10.96
N LYS A 417 -5.55 -29.41 -10.15
CA LYS A 417 -5.49 -29.52 -8.68
C LYS A 417 -6.83 -29.22 -7.98
N ARG A 418 -7.76 -28.51 -8.64
CA ARG A 418 -9.08 -28.22 -8.06
C ARG A 418 -9.87 -29.50 -7.78
N ALA A 419 -9.83 -30.46 -8.70
CA ALA A 419 -10.57 -31.72 -8.58
C ALA A 419 -10.15 -32.51 -7.34
N ASP A 420 -8.85 -32.55 -7.05
CA ASP A 420 -8.33 -33.22 -5.86
C ASP A 420 -8.69 -32.47 -4.58
N CYS A 421 -8.65 -31.13 -4.61
CA CYS A 421 -9.04 -30.30 -3.48
C CYS A 421 -10.52 -30.51 -3.08
N ILE A 422 -11.44 -30.54 -4.05
CA ILE A 422 -12.88 -30.69 -3.75
C ILE A 422 -13.26 -32.10 -3.29
N LYS A 423 -12.49 -33.15 -3.65
CA LYS A 423 -12.77 -34.52 -3.19
C LYS A 423 -12.78 -34.62 -1.66
N HIS A 424 -12.00 -33.78 -0.98
CA HIS A 424 -11.98 -33.74 0.47
C HIS A 424 -13.29 -33.27 1.07
N ALA A 425 -14.13 -32.51 0.35
CA ALA A 425 -15.45 -32.13 0.85
C ALA A 425 -16.42 -33.32 0.93
N ALA A 426 -16.18 -34.40 0.17
CA ALA A 426 -17.02 -35.60 0.22
C ALA A 426 -17.03 -36.27 1.61
N VAL A 427 -15.98 -36.08 2.42
CA VAL A 427 -15.92 -36.62 3.79
C VAL A 427 -16.94 -35.98 4.73
N THR A 428 -17.49 -34.81 4.37
CA THR A 428 -18.52 -34.11 5.14
C THR A 428 -19.92 -34.67 4.89
N PHE A 429 -20.08 -35.51 3.87
CA PHE A 429 -21.38 -36.05 3.50
C PHE A 429 -21.77 -37.14 4.49
N LYS A 430 -22.98 -37.05 5.01
CA LYS A 430 -23.56 -38.14 5.79
C LYS A 430 -23.96 -39.30 4.87
N PRO A 431 -24.00 -40.56 5.36
CA PRO A 431 -24.36 -41.72 4.53
C PRO A 431 -25.69 -41.58 3.78
N GLU A 432 -26.64 -40.85 4.35
CA GLU A 432 -27.96 -40.57 3.78
C GLU A 432 -27.98 -39.46 2.71
N THR A 433 -26.85 -38.80 2.44
CA THR A 433 -26.75 -37.70 1.47
C THR A 433 -26.94 -38.24 0.05
N THR A 434 -27.94 -37.72 -0.67
CA THR A 434 -28.22 -38.12 -2.06
C THR A 434 -27.73 -37.10 -3.09
N ALA A 435 -27.20 -35.96 -2.65
CA ALA A 435 -26.57 -34.97 -3.52
C ALA A 435 -25.19 -35.44 -3.97
N SER A 436 -24.85 -35.14 -5.23
CA SER A 436 -23.50 -35.33 -5.73
C SER A 436 -22.55 -34.23 -5.23
N LEU A 437 -21.24 -34.50 -5.25
CA LEU A 437 -20.22 -33.54 -4.85
C LEU A 437 -20.29 -32.24 -5.66
N ALA A 438 -20.56 -32.32 -6.97
CA ALA A 438 -20.67 -31.16 -7.85
C ALA A 438 -21.90 -30.29 -7.57
N GLU A 439 -22.99 -30.89 -7.03
CA GLU A 439 -24.18 -30.14 -6.63
C GLU A 439 -23.95 -29.34 -5.35
N VAL A 440 -23.12 -29.86 -4.44
CA VAL A 440 -22.80 -29.21 -3.17
C VAL A 440 -21.67 -28.19 -3.33
N VAL A 441 -20.60 -28.56 -4.06
CA VAL A 441 -19.43 -27.71 -4.31
C VAL A 441 -19.51 -27.12 -5.72
N THR A 442 -20.28 -26.05 -5.83
CA THR A 442 -20.54 -25.34 -7.09
C THR A 442 -19.31 -24.58 -7.61
N ASP A 443 -19.41 -24.03 -8.83
CA ASP A 443 -18.34 -23.20 -9.43
C ASP A 443 -18.11 -21.87 -8.70
N ARG A 444 -19.02 -21.48 -7.78
CA ARG A 444 -18.88 -20.27 -6.96
C ARG A 444 -17.85 -20.44 -5.83
N PHE A 445 -17.41 -21.68 -5.56
CA PHE A 445 -16.40 -21.98 -4.55
C PHE A 445 -14.98 -21.96 -5.13
N LEU A 446 -14.11 -21.22 -4.44
CA LEU A 446 -12.65 -21.42 -4.49
C LEU A 446 -12.25 -22.47 -3.44
N CYS A 447 -11.41 -23.41 -3.84
CA CYS A 447 -10.88 -24.43 -2.95
C CYS A 447 -9.46 -24.04 -2.51
N THR A 448 -9.20 -24.07 -1.21
CA THR A 448 -7.90 -23.74 -0.62
C THR A 448 -7.46 -24.84 0.34
N GLY A 449 -6.15 -25.00 0.52
CA GLY A 449 -5.60 -25.97 1.46
C GLY A 449 -4.32 -26.58 0.94
N GLY A 450 -3.65 -27.34 1.82
CA GLY A 450 -2.32 -27.87 1.56
C GLY A 450 -2.31 -28.89 0.43
N SER A 451 -1.21 -28.90 -0.32
CA SER A 451 -0.89 -29.93 -1.29
C SER A 451 0.30 -30.76 -0.79
N ARG A 452 0.86 -31.63 -1.63
CA ARG A 452 2.14 -32.29 -1.30
C ARG A 452 3.27 -31.28 -1.13
N ASP A 453 3.16 -30.13 -1.79
CA ASP A 453 4.22 -29.12 -1.88
C ASP A 453 4.11 -28.07 -0.75
N TYR A 454 2.91 -27.88 -0.17
CA TYR A 454 2.63 -26.83 0.80
C TYR A 454 1.79 -27.30 1.99
N LYS A 455 2.19 -26.90 3.20
CA LYS A 455 1.40 -27.09 4.43
C LYS A 455 0.65 -25.80 4.77
N ASP A 456 -0.56 -25.68 4.24
CA ASP A 456 -1.39 -24.48 4.40
C ASP A 456 -2.11 -24.41 5.75
N ALA A 457 -2.46 -23.18 6.14
CA ALA A 457 -3.34 -22.93 7.28
C ALA A 457 -4.82 -23.13 6.91
N ILE A 458 -5.60 -23.67 7.85
CA ILE A 458 -7.04 -23.88 7.72
C ILE A 458 -7.79 -22.81 8.54
N ALA A 459 -8.92 -22.32 8.02
CA ALA A 459 -9.76 -21.36 8.74
C ALA A 459 -10.41 -22.00 9.98
N CYS A 460 -10.70 -21.16 10.97
CA CYS A 460 -11.55 -21.51 12.11
C CYS A 460 -12.95 -20.92 11.93
N LYS A 461 -13.96 -21.47 12.61
CA LYS A 461 -15.36 -21.00 12.53
C LYS A 461 -15.53 -19.48 12.76
N GLY A 462 -14.69 -18.86 13.60
CA GLY A 462 -14.70 -17.42 13.84
C GLY A 462 -14.04 -16.55 12.75
N ASP A 463 -13.46 -17.17 11.72
CA ASP A 463 -12.87 -16.51 10.53
C ASP A 463 -13.89 -16.37 9.39
N SER A 464 -15.07 -17.00 9.50
CA SER A 464 -16.13 -17.01 8.48
C SER A 464 -16.61 -15.61 8.12
N GLY A 465 -16.89 -15.40 6.83
CA GLY A 465 -17.17 -14.08 6.25
C GLY A 465 -15.93 -13.19 6.09
N GLY A 466 -14.79 -13.64 6.62
CA GLY A 466 -13.51 -12.97 6.48
C GLY A 466 -13.00 -12.98 5.05
N LEU A 467 -11.96 -12.18 4.87
CA LEU A 467 -11.31 -11.98 3.59
C LEU A 467 -10.34 -13.11 3.23
N CYS A 468 -10.42 -13.59 1.98
CA CYS A 468 -9.29 -14.19 1.29
C CYS A 468 -8.64 -13.13 0.38
N SER A 469 -7.34 -12.87 0.55
CA SER A 469 -6.60 -11.87 -0.22
C SER A 469 -5.37 -12.43 -0.89
N PHE A 470 -5.07 -11.94 -2.10
CA PHE A 470 -3.88 -12.33 -2.86
C PHE A 470 -2.71 -11.39 -2.55
N GLY A 471 -1.50 -11.74 -3.01
CA GLY A 471 -0.29 -10.93 -2.81
C GLY A 471 -0.38 -9.45 -3.26
N ARG A 472 -1.40 -9.10 -4.06
CA ARG A 472 -1.73 -7.73 -4.50
C ARG A 472 -3.05 -7.17 -3.93
N SER A 473 -3.49 -7.66 -2.76
CA SER A 473 -4.61 -7.12 -1.95
C SER A 473 -5.98 -7.03 -2.65
N ILE A 474 -6.36 -8.07 -3.40
CA ILE A 474 -7.70 -8.21 -3.98
C ILE A 474 -8.54 -9.12 -3.10
N ALA A 475 -9.79 -8.74 -2.85
CA ALA A 475 -10.71 -9.51 -2.04
C ALA A 475 -11.49 -10.54 -2.84
N ILE A 476 -11.56 -11.73 -2.26
CA ILE A 476 -12.63 -12.69 -2.51
C ILE A 476 -13.16 -13.14 -1.13
N SER A 477 -14.47 -13.19 -0.96
CA SER A 477 -15.09 -13.64 0.29
C SER A 477 -14.68 -15.09 0.57
N LYS A 478 -14.23 -15.37 1.79
CA LYS A 478 -13.80 -16.73 2.19
C LYS A 478 -14.99 -17.54 2.68
N TRP A 479 -15.04 -18.79 2.23
CA TRP A 479 -15.99 -19.82 2.64
C TRP A 479 -15.30 -20.83 3.57
N GLN A 480 -16.00 -21.34 4.57
CA GLN A 480 -15.58 -22.51 5.33
C GLN A 480 -16.72 -23.54 5.34
N TRP A 481 -16.36 -24.79 5.08
CA TRP A 481 -17.20 -25.99 5.28
C TRP A 481 -17.01 -26.53 6.69
#